data_AF-A0A1Q7EQE8-F1
#
_entry.id   AF-A0A1Q7EQE8-F1
#
_cell.length_a   1.000
_cell.length_b   1.000
_cell.length_c   1.000
_cell.angle_alpha   90.00
_cell.angle_beta   90.00
_cell.angle_gamma   90.00
#
_symmetry.space_group_name_H-M   'P 1'
#
loop_
_entity.id
_entity.type
_entity.pdbx_description
1 polymer ?
#
loop_
_entity_poly.entity_id
_entity_poly.type
_entity_poly.pdbx_seq_one_letter_code
_entity_poly.pdbx_strand_id
1 'polypeptide(L)'
;MAPDLLRRLLPFAVMVAVVEVGWRPAWLGFSTGRAGAQILFAAVSAPVLFVAAALVQLLLARRRGALSVPSGGGDAWFQAGFYVLNGPIEEAFFRGLVQGGLGLAFGAPVGFIAGTASYVLYHRLGWPWAETLATALVGVPLGLAFWLLPGPPSLLGVSIAHIVATCGFLGPGPYLLKRLGLL
;
A
#
# COMPACT_ATOMS: atom_id res chain seq x y z
N MET A 1 -5.67 14.06 8.98
CA MET A 1 -4.49 13.74 8.14
C MET A 1 -3.17 14.29 8.71
N ALA A 2 -3.10 15.52 9.22
CA ALA A 2 -1.85 16.10 9.74
C ALA A 2 -1.08 15.22 10.77
N PRO A 3 -1.73 14.51 11.72
CA PRO A 3 -1.02 13.61 12.63
C PRO A 3 -0.40 12.40 11.92
N ASP A 4 -1.05 11.90 10.87
CA ASP A 4 -0.61 10.73 10.11
C ASP A 4 0.60 11.06 9.23
N LEU A 5 0.53 12.19 8.53
CA LEU A 5 1.63 12.64 7.67
C LEU A 5 2.92 12.87 8.46
N LEU A 6 2.85 13.56 9.61
CA LEU A 6 4.03 13.89 10.41
C LEU A 6 4.59 12.70 11.21
N ARG A 7 3.73 11.82 11.72
CA ARG A 7 4.17 10.73 12.62
C ARG A 7 4.47 9.43 11.88
N ARG A 8 3.89 9.21 10.70
CA ARG A 8 3.99 7.96 9.96
C ARG A 8 4.70 8.14 8.62
N LEU A 9 4.19 9.01 7.74
CA LEU A 9 4.73 9.14 6.38
C LEU A 9 6.06 9.89 6.33
N LEU A 10 6.22 10.97 7.09
CA LEU A 10 7.44 11.76 7.07
C LEU A 10 8.67 10.94 7.52
N PRO A 11 8.64 10.16 8.62
CA PRO A 11 9.77 9.29 8.98
C PRO A 11 10.15 8.29 7.88
N PHE A 12 9.18 7.67 7.22
CA PHE A 12 9.43 6.77 6.09
C PHE A 12 10.08 7.50 4.91
N ALA A 13 9.50 8.63 4.51
CA ALA A 13 10.03 9.44 3.41
C ALA A 13 11.46 9.91 3.69
N VAL A 14 11.75 10.37 4.92
CA VAL A 14 13.09 10.80 5.33
C VAL A 14 14.07 9.62 5.26
N MET A 15 13.71 8.45 5.78
CA MET A 15 14.60 7.29 5.75
C MET A 15 14.92 6.85 4.31
N VAL A 16 13.90 6.77 3.46
CA VAL A 16 14.08 6.45 2.04
C VAL A 16 14.95 7.52 1.35
N ALA A 17 14.69 8.81 1.60
CA ALA A 17 15.44 9.91 1.00
C ALA A 17 16.92 9.90 1.42
N VAL A 18 17.23 9.62 2.69
CA VAL A 18 18.61 9.50 3.17
C VAL A 18 19.35 8.39 2.44
N VAL A 19 18.72 7.22 2.26
CA VAL A 19 19.33 6.09 1.56
C VAL A 19 19.49 6.37 0.07
N GLU A 20 18.49 6.98 -0.56
CA GLU A 20 18.55 7.35 -1.98
C GLU A 20 19.64 8.40 -2.25
N VAL A 21 19.69 9.47 -1.48
CA VAL A 21 20.69 10.54 -1.66
C VAL A 21 22.11 10.02 -1.37
N GLY A 22 22.27 9.16 -0.36
CA GLY A 22 23.57 8.64 0.04
C GLY A 22 24.13 7.53 -0.86
N TRP A 23 23.29 6.62 -1.34
CA TRP A 23 23.74 5.40 -2.04
C TRP A 23 23.16 5.19 -3.44
N ARG A 24 22.04 5.85 -3.79
CA ARG A 24 21.27 5.63 -5.04
C ARG A 24 21.09 4.16 -5.45
N PRO A 25 20.66 3.30 -4.52
CA PRO A 25 20.66 1.88 -4.79
C PRO A 25 19.55 1.45 -5.77
N ALA A 26 19.88 0.55 -6.70
CA ALA A 26 18.90 0.04 -7.66
C ALA A 26 17.74 -0.75 -7.02
N TRP A 27 17.94 -1.31 -5.83
CA TRP A 27 16.92 -2.08 -5.12
C TRP A 27 15.80 -1.22 -4.48
N LEU A 28 15.96 0.11 -4.40
CA LEU A 28 14.87 0.98 -3.94
C LEU A 28 13.68 1.00 -4.90
N GLY A 29 13.89 0.64 -6.17
CA GLY A 29 12.80 0.49 -7.13
C GLY A 29 12.29 1.80 -7.73
N PHE A 30 13.08 2.87 -7.71
CA PHE A 30 12.73 4.13 -8.42
C PHE A 30 12.89 4.06 -9.93
N SER A 31 13.38 2.93 -10.47
CA SER A 31 13.36 2.67 -11.90
C SER A 31 11.91 2.43 -12.39
N THR A 32 11.69 2.61 -13.69
CA THR A 32 10.41 2.23 -14.34
C THR A 32 10.24 0.72 -14.49
N GLY A 33 11.29 -0.07 -14.19
CA GLY A 33 11.36 -1.49 -14.51
C GLY A 33 11.02 -1.75 -15.99
N ARG A 34 10.38 -2.88 -16.27
CA ARG A 34 9.70 -3.09 -17.55
C ARG A 34 8.32 -2.43 -17.51
N ALA A 35 8.24 -1.17 -17.97
CA ALA A 35 7.05 -0.33 -17.86
C ALA A 35 5.74 -1.01 -18.32
N GLY A 36 5.75 -1.74 -19.44
CA GLY A 36 4.56 -2.48 -19.90
C GLY A 36 4.05 -3.53 -18.91
N ALA A 37 4.94 -4.24 -18.21
CA ALA A 37 4.56 -5.19 -17.18
C ALA A 37 4.04 -4.49 -15.92
N GLN A 38 4.64 -3.37 -15.53
CA GLN A 38 4.20 -2.55 -14.39
C GLN A 38 2.81 -1.97 -14.62
N ILE A 39 2.57 -1.42 -15.82
CA ILE A 39 1.28 -0.85 -16.22
C ILE A 39 0.22 -1.95 -16.32
N LEU A 40 0.53 -3.09 -16.95
CA LEU A 40 -0.42 -4.21 -17.03
C LEU A 40 -0.78 -4.73 -15.63
N PHE A 41 0.23 -4.91 -14.77
CA PHE A 41 0.00 -5.31 -13.38
C PHE A 41 -0.90 -4.30 -12.67
N ALA A 42 -0.62 -3.00 -12.76
CA ALA A 42 -1.45 -1.97 -12.14
C ALA A 42 -2.88 -1.97 -12.69
N ALA A 43 -3.05 -2.06 -14.01
CA ALA A 43 -4.35 -2.04 -14.68
C ALA A 43 -5.25 -3.19 -14.25
N VAL A 44 -4.69 -4.37 -13.97
CA VAL A 44 -5.44 -5.55 -13.51
C VAL A 44 -5.60 -5.56 -11.98
N SER A 45 -4.51 -5.35 -11.24
CA SER A 45 -4.51 -5.48 -9.78
C SER A 45 -5.28 -4.35 -9.10
N ALA A 46 -5.22 -3.12 -9.60
CA ALA A 46 -5.89 -1.99 -8.98
C ALA A 46 -7.42 -2.20 -8.85
N PRO A 47 -8.19 -2.48 -9.92
CA PRO A 47 -9.64 -2.69 -9.77
C PRO A 47 -9.96 -3.93 -8.92
N VAL A 48 -9.20 -5.02 -9.05
CA VAL A 48 -9.39 -6.24 -8.26
C VAL A 48 -9.20 -5.96 -6.77
N LEU A 49 -8.09 -5.30 -6.41
CA LEU A 49 -7.79 -4.95 -5.03
C LEU A 49 -8.74 -3.90 -4.46
N PHE A 50 -9.21 -2.93 -5.27
CA PHE A 50 -10.23 -1.98 -4.84
C PHE A 50 -11.49 -2.71 -4.35
N VAL A 51 -12.02 -3.58 -5.21
CA VAL A 51 -13.27 -4.31 -4.93
C VAL A 51 -13.06 -5.25 -3.75
N ALA A 52 -11.97 -6.02 -3.75
CA ALA A 52 -11.65 -6.92 -2.65
C ALA A 52 -11.52 -6.17 -1.32
N ALA A 53 -10.81 -5.04 -1.30
CA ALA A 53 -10.63 -4.23 -0.11
C ALA A 53 -11.95 -3.64 0.41
N ALA A 54 -12.81 -3.13 -0.49
CA ALA A 54 -14.13 -2.63 -0.12
C ALA A 54 -15.01 -3.74 0.47
N LEU A 55 -15.00 -4.94 -0.12
CA LEU A 55 -15.75 -6.08 0.38
C LEU A 55 -15.23 -6.55 1.75
N VAL A 56 -13.92 -6.62 1.94
CA VAL A 56 -13.33 -6.95 3.26
C VAL A 56 -13.74 -5.89 4.28
N GLN A 57 -13.69 -4.60 3.93
CA GLN A 57 -14.10 -3.55 4.85
C GLN A 57 -15.59 -3.63 5.19
N LEU A 58 -16.45 -3.98 4.23
CA LEU A 58 -17.87 -4.24 4.49
C LEU A 58 -18.06 -5.38 5.50
N LEU A 59 -17.34 -6.49 5.32
CA LEU A 59 -17.41 -7.63 6.23
C LEU A 59 -16.93 -7.27 7.65
N LEU A 60 -15.83 -6.52 7.76
CA LEU A 60 -15.31 -6.04 9.04
C LEU A 60 -16.27 -5.05 9.70
N ALA A 61 -16.84 -4.12 8.92
CA ALA A 61 -17.82 -3.15 9.39
C ALA A 61 -19.07 -3.84 9.98
N ARG A 62 -19.59 -4.87 9.31
CA ARG A 62 -20.74 -5.66 9.80
C ARG A 62 -20.45 -6.33 11.14
N ARG A 63 -19.22 -6.81 11.36
CA ARG A 63 -18.82 -7.41 12.65
C ARG A 63 -18.64 -6.36 13.74
N ARG A 64 -18.08 -5.19 13.40
CA ARG A 64 -17.81 -4.09 14.34
C ARG A 64 -19.06 -3.25 14.64
N GLY A 65 -20.08 -3.29 13.78
CA GLY A 65 -21.27 -2.44 13.84
C GLY A 65 -21.01 -0.98 13.48
N ALA A 66 -19.84 -0.64 12.96
CA ALA A 66 -19.45 0.73 12.64
C ALA A 66 -18.44 0.81 11.49
N LEU A 67 -18.57 1.84 10.65
CA LEU A 67 -17.62 2.17 9.60
C LEU A 67 -17.46 3.69 9.48
N SER A 68 -16.23 4.18 9.48
CA SER A 68 -15.93 5.56 9.11
C SER A 68 -16.12 5.72 7.61
N VAL A 69 -17.04 6.59 7.22
CA VAL A 69 -17.37 6.89 5.83
C VAL A 69 -17.16 8.39 5.59
N PRO A 70 -16.58 8.80 4.45
CA PRO A 70 -16.52 10.21 4.07
C PRO A 70 -17.86 10.93 4.17
N SER A 71 -17.82 12.20 4.57
CA SER A 71 -19.01 13.04 4.74
C SER A 71 -19.73 13.31 3.41
N GLY A 72 -18.98 13.33 2.30
CA GLY A 72 -19.48 13.52 0.95
C GLY A 72 -18.41 13.22 -0.10
N GLY A 73 -18.74 13.43 -1.38
CA GLY A 73 -17.82 13.16 -2.48
C GLY A 73 -16.52 13.98 -2.43
N GLY A 74 -16.57 15.23 -1.96
CA GLY A 74 -15.37 16.06 -1.80
C GLY A 74 -14.37 15.50 -0.78
N ASP A 75 -14.87 15.00 0.36
CA ASP A 75 -14.04 14.34 1.37
C ASP A 75 -13.46 13.01 0.85
N ALA A 76 -14.26 12.23 0.11
CA ALA A 76 -13.77 11.02 -0.54
C ALA A 76 -12.62 11.30 -1.52
N TRP A 77 -12.74 12.35 -2.35
CA TRP A 77 -11.68 12.76 -3.27
C TRP A 77 -10.45 13.30 -2.54
N PHE A 78 -10.64 14.08 -1.48
CA PHE A 78 -9.53 14.56 -0.65
C PHE A 78 -8.73 13.39 -0.03
N GLN A 79 -9.42 12.37 0.47
CA GLN A 79 -8.79 11.15 0.96
C GLN A 79 -8.06 10.38 -0.14
N ALA A 80 -8.65 10.23 -1.32
CA ALA A 80 -7.98 9.61 -2.47
C ALA A 80 -6.68 10.35 -2.84
N GLY A 81 -6.72 11.69 -2.87
CA GLY A 81 -5.54 12.52 -3.14
C GLY A 81 -4.44 12.34 -2.09
N PHE A 82 -4.81 12.21 -0.81
CA PHE A 82 -3.85 11.85 0.23
C PHE A 82 -3.23 10.48 0.02
N TYR A 83 -4.01 9.48 -0.43
CA TYR A 83 -3.49 8.13 -0.67
C TYR A 83 -2.49 8.07 -1.82
N VAL A 84 -2.57 8.98 -2.80
CA VAL A 84 -1.54 9.15 -3.85
C VAL A 84 -0.18 9.50 -3.27
N LEU A 85 -0.11 10.12 -2.09
CA LEU A 85 1.15 10.33 -1.36
C LEU A 85 1.49 9.15 -0.44
N ASN A 86 0.51 8.66 0.31
CA ASN A 86 0.70 7.57 1.28
C ASN A 86 1.23 6.29 0.61
N GLY A 87 0.57 5.81 -0.45
CA GLY A 87 0.90 4.53 -1.10
C GLY A 87 2.35 4.46 -1.58
N PRO A 88 2.84 5.41 -2.41
CA PRO A 88 4.23 5.40 -2.86
C PRO A 88 5.26 5.51 -1.74
N ILE A 89 4.98 6.30 -0.68
CA ILE A 89 5.90 6.44 0.46
C ILE A 89 5.99 5.11 1.22
N GLU A 90 4.86 4.47 1.49
CA GLU A 90 4.84 3.17 2.17
C GLU A 90 5.51 2.09 1.30
N GLU A 91 5.23 2.03 -0.01
CA GLU A 91 5.88 1.05 -0.89
C GLU A 91 7.40 1.31 -1.00
N ALA A 92 7.84 2.57 -1.06
CA ALA A 92 9.27 2.89 -1.08
C ALA A 92 9.98 2.42 0.21
N PHE A 93 9.31 2.52 1.36
CA PHE A 93 9.85 2.04 2.62
C PHE A 93 9.80 0.51 2.73
N PHE A 94 8.63 -0.11 2.58
CA PHE A 94 8.47 -1.54 2.82
C PHE A 94 8.99 -2.42 1.67
N ARG A 95 8.79 -2.01 0.40
CA ARG A 95 9.29 -2.76 -0.77
C ARG A 95 10.69 -2.37 -1.14
N GLY A 96 10.93 -1.07 -1.32
CA GLY A 96 12.24 -0.57 -1.72
C GLY A 96 13.28 -0.81 -0.64
N LEU A 97 13.10 -0.16 0.51
CA LEU A 97 14.12 -0.13 1.55
C LEU A 97 14.23 -1.46 2.30
N VAL A 98 13.12 -1.94 2.89
CA VAL A 98 13.15 -3.17 3.72
C VAL A 98 13.29 -4.42 2.85
N GLN A 99 12.33 -4.68 1.95
CA GLN A 99 12.36 -5.90 1.13
C GLN A 99 13.50 -5.91 0.12
N GLY A 100 13.76 -4.81 -0.59
CA GLY A 100 14.86 -4.70 -1.55
C GLY A 100 16.23 -4.76 -0.87
N GLY A 101 16.42 -4.01 0.22
CA GLY A 101 17.68 -3.99 0.96
C GLY A 101 18.01 -5.32 1.64
N LEU A 102 17.05 -5.91 2.37
CA LEU A 102 17.26 -7.24 2.98
C LEU A 102 17.29 -8.35 1.94
N GLY A 103 16.57 -8.18 0.83
CA GLY A 103 16.61 -9.11 -0.31
C GLY A 103 17.98 -9.16 -0.96
N LEU A 104 18.67 -8.03 -1.08
CA LEU A 104 20.06 -7.96 -1.54
C LEU A 104 21.02 -8.62 -0.54
N ALA A 105 20.86 -8.35 0.76
CA ALA A 105 21.77 -8.83 1.79
C ALA A 105 21.62 -10.31 2.13
N PHE A 106 20.40 -10.84 2.10
CA PHE A 106 20.07 -12.18 2.63
C PHE A 106 19.26 -13.05 1.65
N GLY A 107 19.01 -12.56 0.43
CA GLY A 107 18.23 -13.24 -0.58
C GLY A 107 16.76 -12.81 -0.61
N ALA A 108 16.18 -12.86 -1.81
CA ALA A 108 14.84 -12.34 -2.07
C ALA A 108 13.71 -12.91 -1.18
N PRO A 109 13.68 -14.21 -0.82
CA PRO A 109 12.67 -14.73 0.11
C PRO A 109 12.71 -14.03 1.49
N VAL A 110 13.91 -13.76 2.02
CA VAL A 110 14.09 -13.09 3.31
C VAL A 110 13.59 -11.65 3.22
N GLY A 111 13.97 -10.94 2.15
CA GLY A 111 13.47 -9.59 1.89
C GLY A 111 11.94 -9.55 1.79
N PHE A 112 11.34 -10.47 1.04
CA PHE A 112 9.89 -10.56 0.89
C PHE A 112 9.18 -10.79 2.23
N ILE A 113 9.64 -11.76 3.03
CA ILE A 113 9.06 -12.06 4.34
C ILE A 113 9.21 -10.85 5.27
N ALA A 114 10.40 -10.27 5.36
CA ALA A 114 10.69 -9.15 6.25
C ALA A 114 9.91 -7.89 5.88
N GLY A 115 9.86 -7.52 4.59
CA GLY A 115 9.10 -6.35 4.13
C GLY A 115 7.60 -6.53 4.33
N THR A 116 7.06 -7.71 4.04
CA THR A 116 5.64 -8.02 4.25
C THR A 116 5.27 -8.05 5.73
N ALA A 117 6.06 -8.71 6.57
CA ALA A 117 5.83 -8.74 8.01
C ALA A 117 5.93 -7.34 8.62
N SER A 118 6.92 -6.55 8.22
CA SER A 118 7.08 -5.16 8.68
C SER A 118 5.88 -4.30 8.29
N TYR A 119 5.40 -4.41 7.04
CA TYR A 119 4.22 -3.71 6.56
C TYR A 119 2.96 -4.06 7.37
N VAL A 120 2.71 -5.36 7.58
CA VAL A 120 1.53 -5.84 8.33
C VAL A 120 1.62 -5.42 9.81
N LEU A 121 2.76 -5.64 10.46
CA LEU A 121 2.93 -5.34 11.88
C LEU A 121 2.97 -3.84 12.17
N TYR A 122 3.42 -3.02 11.24
CA TYR A 122 3.34 -1.56 11.37
C TYR A 122 1.88 -1.08 11.52
N HIS A 123 0.95 -1.66 10.75
CA HIS A 123 -0.48 -1.31 10.87
C HIS A 123 -1.06 -1.66 12.24
N ARG A 124 -0.50 -2.68 12.92
CA ARG A 124 -0.91 -3.06 14.27
C ARG A 124 -0.71 -1.92 15.28
N LEU A 125 0.19 -0.97 15.03
CA LEU A 125 0.43 0.16 15.94
C LEU A 125 -0.78 1.09 16.10
N GLY A 126 -1.74 1.05 15.17
CA GLY A 126 -2.96 1.86 15.23
C GLY A 126 -4.26 1.09 15.03
N TRP A 127 -4.20 -0.13 14.48
CA TRP A 127 -5.38 -0.86 14.04
C TRP A 127 -5.61 -2.14 14.87
N PRO A 128 -6.88 -2.60 15.01
CA PRO A 128 -7.17 -3.91 15.59
C PRO A 128 -6.64 -5.04 14.70
N TRP A 129 -6.55 -6.24 15.27
CA TRP A 129 -5.95 -7.39 14.58
C TRP A 129 -6.67 -7.80 13.30
N ALA A 130 -8.00 -7.67 13.24
CA ALA A 130 -8.75 -8.08 12.05
C ALA A 130 -8.40 -7.21 10.83
N GLU A 131 -8.35 -5.89 11.01
CA GLU A 131 -7.93 -4.92 10.00
C GLU A 131 -6.44 -5.08 9.69
N THR A 132 -5.61 -5.32 10.72
CA THR A 132 -4.17 -5.57 10.55
C THR A 132 -3.93 -6.77 9.64
N LEU A 133 -4.58 -7.91 9.90
CA LEU A 133 -4.44 -9.10 9.09
C LEU A 133 -5.03 -8.92 7.68
N ALA A 134 -6.08 -8.11 7.53
CA ALA A 134 -6.60 -7.76 6.21
C ALA A 134 -5.54 -7.03 5.35
N THR A 135 -4.62 -6.27 5.95
CA THR A 135 -3.52 -5.65 5.17
C THR A 135 -2.62 -6.69 4.49
N ALA A 136 -2.52 -7.92 5.01
CA ALA A 136 -1.75 -8.98 4.36
C ALA A 136 -2.30 -9.36 2.99
N LEU A 137 -3.61 -9.17 2.74
CA LEU A 137 -4.25 -9.40 1.44
C LEU A 137 -3.76 -8.42 0.36
N VAL A 138 -3.16 -7.31 0.77
CA VAL A 138 -2.45 -6.37 -0.12
C VAL A 138 -0.95 -6.61 -0.03
N GLY A 139 -0.42 -6.74 1.18
CA GLY A 139 1.02 -6.82 1.43
C GLY A 139 1.70 -8.02 0.76
N VAL A 140 1.04 -9.20 0.75
CA VAL A 140 1.57 -10.40 0.10
C VAL A 140 1.59 -10.25 -1.43
N PRO A 141 0.47 -9.93 -2.12
CA PRO A 141 0.50 -9.74 -3.57
C PRO A 141 1.46 -8.66 -4.03
N LEU A 142 1.52 -7.52 -3.34
CA LEU A 142 2.42 -6.42 -3.73
C LEU A 142 3.89 -6.75 -3.45
N GLY A 143 4.18 -7.43 -2.33
CA GLY A 143 5.52 -7.95 -2.05
C GLY A 143 5.99 -8.94 -3.11
N LEU A 144 5.12 -9.87 -3.52
CA LEU A 144 5.42 -10.80 -4.61
C LEU A 144 5.60 -10.07 -5.94
N ALA A 145 4.75 -9.09 -6.27
CA ALA A 145 4.87 -8.32 -7.50
C ALA A 145 6.18 -7.53 -7.57
N PHE A 146 6.59 -6.90 -6.47
CA PHE A 146 7.88 -6.18 -6.41
C PHE A 146 9.07 -7.11 -6.66
N TRP A 147 8.98 -8.35 -6.20
CA TRP A 147 10.03 -9.36 -6.42
C TRP A 147 9.98 -9.96 -7.84
N LEU A 148 8.80 -10.32 -8.33
CA LEU A 148 8.64 -11.22 -9.48
C LEU A 148 8.34 -10.51 -10.81
N LEU A 149 7.93 -9.23 -10.78
CA LEU A 149 7.71 -8.51 -12.03
C LEU A 149 9.02 -8.36 -12.81
N PRO A 150 9.00 -8.51 -14.14
CA PRO A 150 10.21 -8.55 -14.94
C PRO A 150 10.91 -7.18 -15.03
N GLY A 151 12.22 -7.23 -15.21
CA GLY A 151 13.09 -6.06 -15.32
C GLY A 151 13.69 -5.64 -13.96
N PRO A 152 14.37 -4.48 -13.92
CA PRO A 152 14.86 -3.93 -12.66
C PRO A 152 13.71 -3.69 -11.67
N PRO A 153 13.96 -3.74 -10.34
CA PRO A 153 12.96 -3.42 -9.34
C PRO A 153 12.26 -2.09 -9.65
N SER A 154 10.94 -2.07 -9.46
CA SER A 154 10.13 -0.88 -9.72
C SER A 154 8.96 -0.78 -8.76
N LEU A 155 8.77 0.40 -8.21
CA LEU A 155 7.64 0.74 -7.35
C LEU A 155 6.40 1.16 -8.14
N LEU A 156 6.48 1.35 -9.46
CA LEU A 156 5.41 1.95 -10.25
C LEU A 156 4.10 1.17 -10.14
N GLY A 157 4.10 -0.11 -10.52
CA GLY A 157 2.89 -0.92 -10.55
C GLY A 157 2.34 -1.17 -9.15
N VAL A 158 3.23 -1.49 -8.20
CA VAL A 158 2.84 -1.78 -6.81
C VAL A 158 2.31 -0.54 -6.08
N SER A 159 2.85 0.65 -6.35
CA SER A 159 2.35 1.89 -5.75
C SER A 159 0.95 2.23 -6.26
N ILE A 160 0.69 2.11 -7.57
CA ILE A 160 -0.64 2.34 -8.14
C ILE A 160 -1.65 1.35 -7.53
N ALA A 161 -1.29 0.07 -7.48
CA ALA A 161 -2.12 -0.97 -6.90
C ALA A 161 -2.41 -0.72 -5.41
N HIS A 162 -1.39 -0.30 -4.64
CA HIS A 162 -1.54 0.06 -3.23
C HIS A 162 -2.49 1.25 -3.05
N ILE A 163 -2.28 2.37 -3.76
CA ILE A 163 -3.15 3.55 -3.68
C ILE A 163 -4.61 3.14 -3.85
N VAL A 164 -4.89 2.34 -4.88
CA VAL A 164 -6.25 1.93 -5.20
C VAL A 164 -6.80 0.92 -4.17
N ALA A 165 -5.98 0.00 -3.67
CA ALA A 165 -6.38 -0.89 -2.58
C ALA A 165 -6.76 -0.11 -1.30
N THR A 166 -5.97 0.90 -0.95
CA THR A 166 -6.23 1.79 0.19
C THR A 166 -7.51 2.60 -0.03
N CYS A 167 -7.74 3.12 -1.24
CA CYS A 167 -9.00 3.75 -1.61
C CYS A 167 -10.19 2.78 -1.52
N GLY A 168 -10.01 1.48 -1.77
CA GLY A 168 -11.06 0.47 -1.60
C GLY A 168 -11.36 0.20 -0.12
N PHE A 169 -10.33 0.12 0.72
CA PHE A 169 -10.47 -0.20 2.14
C PHE A 169 -10.96 0.99 2.97
N LEU A 170 -10.50 2.20 2.64
CA LEU A 170 -10.73 3.45 3.38
C LEU A 170 -11.31 4.50 2.44
N GLY A 171 -12.00 5.52 3.00
CA GLY A 171 -12.42 6.69 2.23
C GLY A 171 -13.34 6.36 1.04
N PRO A 172 -12.87 6.43 -0.22
CA PRO A 172 -13.69 6.19 -1.42
C PRO A 172 -14.52 4.91 -1.42
N GLY A 173 -13.97 3.76 -1.02
CA GLY A 173 -14.66 2.47 -1.00
C GLY A 173 -15.84 2.46 -0.01
N PRO A 174 -15.62 2.78 1.28
CA PRO A 174 -16.69 3.04 2.24
C PRO A 174 -17.75 4.03 1.74
N TYR A 175 -17.34 5.12 1.09
CA TYR A 175 -18.26 6.09 0.50
C TYR A 175 -19.13 5.47 -0.61
N LEU A 176 -18.53 4.68 -1.49
CA LEU A 176 -19.25 3.97 -2.54
C LEU A 176 -20.25 2.96 -1.95
N LEU A 177 -19.83 2.16 -0.96
CA LEU A 177 -20.71 1.20 -0.28
C LEU A 177 -21.94 1.89 0.34
N LYS A 178 -21.74 3.06 0.97
CA LYS A 178 -22.85 3.89 1.48
C LYS A 178 -23.80 4.33 0.37
N ARG A 179 -23.26 4.81 -0.75
CA ARG A 179 -24.05 5.28 -1.90
C ARG A 179 -24.83 4.16 -2.58
N LEU A 180 -24.34 2.93 -2.50
CA LEU A 180 -24.99 1.73 -3.01
C LEU A 180 -25.99 1.10 -2.02
N GLY A 181 -26.12 1.64 -0.80
CA GLY A 181 -27.03 1.09 0.23
C GLY A 181 -26.58 -0.26 0.80
N LEU A 182 -25.27 -0.54 0.79
CA LEU A 182 -24.71 -1.81 1.25
C LEU A 182 -24.22 -1.80 2.72
N LEU A 183 -24.21 -0.61 3.34
CA LEU A 183 -23.82 -0.37 4.75
C LEU A 183 -25.03 -0.28 5.67
#